data_AF-A0AA85IUN8-F1
#
_entry.id   AF-A0AA85IUN8-F1
#
_cell.length_a   1.000
_cell.length_b   1.000
_cell.length_c   1.000
_cell.angle_alpha   90.00
_cell.angle_beta   90.00
_cell.angle_gamma   90.00
#
_symmetry.space_group_name_H-M   'P 1'
#
loop_
_entity.id
_entity.type
_entity.pdbx_description
1 polymer ?
#
loop_
_entity_poly.entity_id
_entity_poly.type
_entity_poly.pdbx_seq_one_letter_code
_entity_poly.pdbx_strand_id
1 'polypeptide(L)'
;EEKQIKQWADHFKGLLNRPPPATRPEIPTTAHTQLQVDTNPPTKAEVLNAIKLLKAGKAAGPDGIPPEALKADPETTADMLTPLLQKVWKEGKVPTDWRKGYLVKLPKKGDLGLTLQELARNHAPVDAK
;
A
#
# COMPACT_ATOMS: atom_id res chain seq x y z
N GLU A 1 8.45 26.37 1.83
CA GLU A 1 7.92 24.98 1.79
C GLU A 1 6.94 24.75 0.65
N GLU A 2 5.91 25.59 0.49
CA GLU A 2 4.86 25.40 -0.52
C GLU A 2 5.36 25.19 -1.95
N LYS A 3 6.36 25.97 -2.40
CA LYS A 3 6.95 25.80 -3.74
C LYS A 3 7.61 24.43 -3.93
N GLN A 4 8.27 23.90 -2.90
CA GLN A 4 8.95 22.61 -2.95
C GLN A 4 7.94 21.45 -2.91
N ILE A 5 6.92 21.56 -2.05
CA ILE A 5 5.81 20.61 -1.99
C ILE A 5 5.09 20.55 -3.35
N LYS A 6 4.82 21.71 -3.96
CA LYS A 6 4.19 21.79 -5.28
C LYS A 6 5.04 21.14 -6.37
N GLN A 7 6.34 21.44 -6.42
CA GLN A 7 7.26 20.81 -7.37
C GLN A 7 7.28 19.28 -7.23
N TRP A 8 7.27 18.77 -6.00
CA TRP A 8 7.21 17.33 -5.76
C TRP A 8 5.87 16.72 -6.13
N ALA A 9 4.76 17.37 -5.76
CA ALA A 9 3.43 16.94 -6.15
C ALA A 9 3.31 16.85 -7.68
N ASP A 10 3.77 17.86 -8.41
CA ASP A 10 3.77 17.88 -9.88
C ASP A 10 4.64 16.77 -10.46
N HIS A 11 5.84 16.55 -9.92
CA HIS A 11 6.74 15.46 -10.34
C HIS A 11 6.06 14.09 -10.16
N PHE A 12 5.59 13.77 -8.96
CA PHE A 12 5.01 12.46 -8.68
C PHE A 12 3.67 12.25 -9.37
N LYS A 13 2.89 13.31 -9.58
CA LYS A 13 1.66 13.25 -10.35
C LYS A 13 1.91 12.73 -11.76
N GLY A 14 2.92 13.26 -12.45
CA GLY A 14 3.30 12.77 -13.78
C GLY A 14 3.95 11.38 -13.76
N LEU A 15 4.74 11.07 -12.72
CA LEU A 15 5.45 9.80 -12.61
C LEU A 15 4.51 8.62 -12.33
N LEU A 16 3.58 8.77 -11.38
CA LEU A 16 2.73 7.68 -10.86
C LEU A 16 1.39 7.55 -11.62
N ASN A 17 0.90 8.61 -12.26
CA ASN A 17 -0.39 8.59 -12.98
C ASN A 17 -0.21 8.57 -14.50
N ARG A 18 0.74 7.77 -15.01
CA ARG A 18 0.94 7.62 -16.46
C ARG A 18 -0.28 6.95 -17.10
N PRO A 19 -0.69 7.37 -18.31
CA PRO A 19 -1.77 6.69 -19.01
C PRO A 19 -1.40 5.23 -19.29
N PRO A 20 -2.39 4.33 -19.42
CA PRO A 20 -2.16 2.97 -19.87
C PRO A 20 -1.37 2.95 -21.18
N PRO A 21 -0.48 1.96 -21.39
CA PRO A 21 0.25 1.83 -22.64
C PRO A 21 -0.71 1.67 -23.83
N ALA A 22 -0.36 2.27 -24.97
CA ALA A 22 -1.19 2.26 -26.18
C ALA A 22 -1.39 0.85 -26.76
N THR A 23 -0.43 -0.05 -26.53
CA THR A 23 -0.50 -1.46 -26.92
C THR A 23 -0.54 -2.34 -25.67
N ARG A 24 -1.43 -3.33 -25.67
CA ARG A 24 -1.45 -4.36 -24.63
C ARG A 24 -0.21 -5.24 -24.84
N PRO A 25 0.65 -5.43 -23.82
CA PRO A 25 1.78 -6.34 -23.97
C PRO A 25 1.25 -7.75 -24.23
N GLU A 26 1.75 -8.38 -25.30
CA GLU A 26 1.53 -9.79 -25.57
C GLU A 26 2.37 -10.59 -24.59
N ILE A 27 1.70 -11.19 -23.61
CA ILE A 27 2.34 -12.10 -22.66
C ILE A 27 2.45 -13.45 -23.38
N PRO A 28 3.65 -14.02 -23.58
CA PRO A 28 3.76 -15.33 -24.19
C PRO A 28 2.95 -16.33 -23.39
N THR A 29 2.05 -17.08 -24.06
CA THR A 29 1.36 -18.23 -23.49
C THR A 29 2.40 -19.32 -23.22
N THR A 30 3.16 -19.16 -22.14
CA THR A 30 3.88 -20.27 -21.53
C THR A 30 2.83 -21.29 -21.12
N ALA A 31 3.10 -22.57 -21.40
CA ALA A 31 2.18 -23.67 -21.10
C ALA A 31 1.54 -23.44 -19.74
N HIS A 32 0.20 -23.41 -19.69
CA HIS A 32 -0.60 -23.21 -18.50
C HIS A 32 -0.30 -24.31 -17.47
N THR A 33 0.84 -24.21 -16.80
CA THR A 33 1.07 -24.93 -15.57
C THR A 33 0.12 -24.26 -14.61
N GLN A 34 -1.08 -24.84 -14.46
CA GLN A 34 -2.02 -24.39 -13.46
C GLN A 34 -1.28 -24.48 -12.13
N LEU A 35 -0.84 -23.31 -11.64
CA LEU A 35 -0.28 -23.22 -10.31
C LEU A 35 -1.38 -23.68 -9.36
N GLN A 36 -1.04 -24.59 -8.45
CA GLN A 36 -1.96 -25.06 -7.42
C GLN A 36 -2.15 -23.95 -6.38
N VAL A 37 -2.84 -22.89 -6.77
CA VAL A 37 -3.17 -21.74 -5.93
C VAL A 37 -4.64 -21.86 -5.57
N ASP A 38 -4.92 -21.73 -4.27
CA ASP A 38 -6.29 -21.66 -3.79
C ASP A 38 -6.93 -20.35 -4.28
N THR A 39 -8.07 -20.46 -4.95
CA THR A 39 -8.86 -19.33 -5.45
C THR A 39 -10.13 -19.09 -4.64
N ASN A 40 -10.32 -19.84 -3.55
CA ASN A 40 -11.41 -19.63 -2.61
C ASN A 40 -11.25 -18.27 -1.88
N PRO A 41 -12.35 -17.71 -1.35
CA PRO A 41 -12.28 -16.51 -0.54
C PRO A 41 -11.38 -16.70 0.70
N PRO A 42 -10.66 -15.65 1.15
CA PRO A 42 -9.81 -15.74 2.32
C PRO A 42 -10.54 -16.25 3.56
N THR A 43 -9.91 -17.17 4.28
CA THR A 43 -10.39 -17.74 5.52
C THR A 43 -9.94 -16.91 6.73
N LYS A 44 -10.68 -17.00 7.85
CA LYS A 44 -10.26 -16.35 9.10
C LYS A 44 -8.86 -16.79 9.54
N ALA A 45 -8.51 -18.07 9.35
CA ALA A 45 -7.21 -18.61 9.73
C ALA A 45 -6.06 -17.96 8.93
N GLU A 46 -6.25 -17.73 7.63
CA GLU A 46 -5.27 -17.03 6.80
C GLU A 46 -5.13 -15.57 7.22
N VAL A 47 -6.24 -14.87 7.48
CA VAL A 47 -6.23 -13.48 7.94
C VAL A 47 -5.52 -13.36 9.29
N LEU A 48 -5.85 -14.24 10.23
CA LEU A 48 -5.21 -14.31 11.55
C LEU A 48 -3.70 -14.55 11.43
N ASN A 49 -3.29 -15.48 10.57
CA ASN A 49 -1.87 -15.74 10.32
C ASN A 49 -1.17 -14.52 9.71
N ALA A 50 -1.81 -13.86 8.75
CA ALA A 50 -1.28 -12.63 8.14
C ALA A 50 -1.09 -11.52 9.18
N ILE A 51 -2.06 -11.32 10.09
CA ILE A 51 -1.95 -10.36 11.19
C ILE A 51 -0.75 -10.68 12.09
N LYS A 52 -0.58 -11.96 12.48
CA LYS A 52 0.56 -12.41 13.30
C LYS A 52 1.91 -12.17 12.62
N LEU A 53 1.96 -12.28 11.29
CA LEU A 53 3.16 -12.07 10.48
C LEU A 53 3.48 -10.59 10.19
N LEU A 54 2.58 -9.65 10.50
CA LEU A 54 2.85 -8.22 10.30
C LEU A 54 4.13 -7.78 11.03
N LYS A 55 4.97 -7.00 10.36
CA LYS A 55 6.18 -6.45 10.99
C LYS A 55 5.81 -5.23 11.85
N ALA A 56 6.28 -5.22 13.08
CA ALA A 56 6.20 -4.04 13.96
C ALA A 56 7.15 -2.92 13.47
N GLY A 57 6.94 -1.71 13.97
CA GLY A 57 7.73 -0.51 13.67
C GLY A 57 7.51 0.02 12.26
N LYS A 58 6.39 -0.33 11.61
CA LYS A 58 6.01 0.26 10.31
C LYS A 58 5.12 1.47 10.54
N ALA A 59 5.27 2.47 9.68
CA ALA A 59 4.42 3.65 9.71
C ALA A 59 2.97 3.26 9.43
N ALA A 60 2.04 3.88 10.15
CA ALA A 60 0.61 3.78 9.87
C ALA A 60 0.28 4.43 8.51
N GLY A 61 -0.80 3.97 7.89
CA GLY A 61 -1.35 4.63 6.73
C GLY A 61 -2.10 5.93 7.09
N PRO A 62 -2.80 6.53 6.11
CA PRO A 62 -3.71 7.65 6.35
C PRO A 62 -4.84 7.38 7.34
N ASP A 63 -5.14 6.11 7.61
CA ASP A 63 -6.09 5.66 8.62
C ASP A 63 -5.57 5.81 10.06
N GLY A 64 -4.27 6.05 10.24
CA GLY A 64 -3.65 6.15 11.56
C GLY A 64 -3.56 4.82 12.32
N ILE A 65 -3.79 3.68 11.66
CA ILE A 65 -3.77 2.35 12.29
C ILE A 65 -2.39 1.71 12.10
N PRO A 66 -1.55 1.62 13.14
CA PRO A 66 -0.26 0.96 13.03
C PRO A 66 -0.42 -0.57 13.10
N PRO A 67 0.56 -1.35 12.61
CA PRO A 67 0.52 -2.82 12.70
C PRO A 67 0.34 -3.34 14.12
N GLU A 68 0.86 -2.63 15.13
CA GLU A 68 0.75 -2.97 16.54
C GLU A 68 -0.70 -2.97 17.02
N ALA A 69 -1.54 -2.05 16.51
CA ALA A 69 -2.95 -2.00 16.86
C ALA A 69 -3.69 -3.25 16.35
N LEU A 70 -3.39 -3.68 15.11
CA LEU A 70 -3.94 -4.91 14.54
C LEU A 70 -3.45 -6.17 15.26
N LYS A 71 -2.25 -6.11 15.84
CA LYS A 71 -1.65 -7.21 16.60
C LYS A 71 -2.06 -7.26 18.07
N ALA A 72 -2.67 -6.20 18.60
CA ALA A 72 -3.03 -6.11 20.02
C ALA A 72 -4.08 -7.18 20.40
N ASP A 73 -5.07 -7.39 19.53
CA ASP A 73 -6.02 -8.50 19.61
C ASP A 73 -6.23 -9.11 18.22
N PRO A 74 -5.39 -10.08 17.83
CA PRO A 74 -5.40 -10.62 16.48
C PRO A 74 -6.63 -11.46 16.18
N GLU A 75 -7.28 -12.05 17.20
CA GLU A 75 -8.52 -12.82 17.01
C GLU A 75 -9.68 -11.89 16.67
N THR A 76 -9.91 -10.87 17.50
CA THR A 76 -10.95 -9.86 17.27
C THR A 76 -10.69 -9.12 15.95
N THR A 77 -9.44 -8.76 15.67
CA THR A 77 -9.08 -8.11 14.40
C THR A 77 -9.36 -9.03 13.20
N ALA A 78 -9.05 -10.33 13.30
CA ALA A 78 -9.37 -11.29 12.24
C ALA A 78 -10.89 -11.43 12.05
N ASP A 79 -11.67 -11.47 13.13
CA ASP A 79 -13.14 -11.52 13.05
C ASP A 79 -13.73 -10.30 12.35
N MET A 80 -13.17 -9.11 12.59
CA MET A 80 -13.60 -7.89 11.93
C MET A 80 -13.18 -7.82 10.45
N LEU A 81 -11.95 -8.22 10.12
CA LEU A 81 -11.39 -8.05 8.77
C LEU A 81 -11.83 -9.14 7.78
N THR A 82 -12.06 -10.37 8.24
CA THR A 82 -12.42 -11.50 7.36
C THR A 82 -13.65 -11.22 6.49
N PRO A 83 -14.82 -10.79 7.03
CA PRO A 83 -15.99 -10.54 6.19
C PRO A 83 -15.76 -9.41 5.17
N LEU A 84 -14.98 -8.39 5.53
CA LEU A 84 -14.61 -7.30 4.61
C LEU A 84 -13.75 -7.83 3.45
N LEU A 85 -12.70 -8.61 3.76
CA LEU A 85 -11.80 -9.19 2.75
C LEU A 85 -12.55 -10.16 1.83
N GLN A 86 -13.45 -10.98 2.36
CA GLN A 86 -14.29 -11.87 1.57
C GLN A 86 -15.24 -11.10 0.64
N LYS A 87 -15.79 -9.97 1.11
CA LYS A 87 -16.64 -9.10 0.27
C LYS A 87 -15.83 -8.51 -0.89
N VAL A 88 -14.65 -7.96 -0.61
CA VAL A 88 -13.74 -7.40 -1.63
C VAL A 88 -13.35 -8.47 -2.65
N TRP A 89 -13.06 -9.69 -2.20
CA TRP A 89 -12.75 -10.83 -3.07
C TRP A 89 -13.90 -11.19 -4.00
N LYS A 90 -15.12 -11.34 -3.45
CA LYS A 90 -16.32 -11.74 -4.22
C LYS A 90 -16.77 -10.67 -5.21
N GLU A 91 -16.71 -9.41 -4.82
CA GLU A 91 -17.18 -8.30 -5.67
C GLU A 91 -16.12 -7.82 -6.66
N GLY A 92 -14.85 -8.16 -6.45
CA GLY A 92 -13.73 -7.64 -7.22
C GLY A 92 -13.55 -6.12 -7.08
N LYS A 93 -14.09 -5.53 -6.00
CA LYS A 93 -14.09 -4.08 -5.75
C LYS A 93 -13.34 -3.76 -4.47
N VAL A 94 -12.20 -3.09 -4.63
CA VAL A 94 -11.42 -2.58 -3.50
C VAL A 94 -11.98 -1.24 -3.00
N PRO A 95 -11.99 -0.97 -1.68
CA PRO A 95 -12.34 0.33 -1.15
C PRO A 95 -11.46 1.45 -1.74
N THR A 96 -12.04 2.62 -1.99
CA THR A 96 -11.30 3.77 -2.51
C THR A 96 -10.22 4.24 -1.56
N ASP A 97 -10.44 4.11 -0.25
CA ASP A 97 -9.46 4.52 0.76
C ASP A 97 -8.19 3.66 0.74
N TRP A 98 -8.28 2.41 0.28
CA TRP A 98 -7.10 1.54 0.11
C TRP A 98 -6.21 1.98 -1.06
N ARG A 99 -6.71 2.86 -1.93
CA ARG A 99 -5.93 3.46 -3.02
C ARG A 99 -5.21 4.74 -2.59
N LYS A 100 -5.43 5.23 -1.37
CA LYS A 100 -4.80 6.44 -0.85
C LYS A 100 -3.61 6.07 0.03
N GLY A 101 -2.58 6.91 0.03
CA GLY A 101 -1.38 6.71 0.83
C GLY A 101 -0.61 8.00 1.07
N TYR A 102 0.26 8.01 2.07
CA TYR A 102 1.20 9.11 2.25
C TYR A 102 2.50 8.83 1.51
N LEU A 103 3.00 9.85 0.79
CA LEU A 103 4.30 9.79 0.14
C LEU A 103 5.28 10.65 0.91
N VAL A 104 6.20 10.01 1.64
CA VAL A 104 7.25 10.68 2.41
C VAL A 104 8.61 10.39 1.80
N LYS A 105 9.39 11.44 1.56
CA LYS A 105 10.77 11.31 1.09
C LYS A 105 11.69 10.99 2.25
N LEU A 106 12.39 9.86 2.15
CA LEU A 106 13.45 9.50 3.07
C LEU A 106 14.79 9.53 2.33
N PRO A 107 15.77 10.32 2.79
CA PRO A 107 17.11 10.25 2.21
C PRO A 107 17.73 8.89 2.49
N LYS A 108 18.46 8.36 1.51
CA LYS A 108 19.23 7.12 1.69
C LYS A 108 20.43 7.39 2.60
N LYS A 109 20.85 6.38 3.37
CA LYS A 109 22.05 6.43 4.21
C LYS A 109 23.27 6.73 3.32
N GLY A 110 23.99 7.81 3.60
CA GLY A 110 25.05 8.35 2.74
C GLY A 110 25.30 9.82 3.05
N ASP A 111 25.45 10.66 2.03
CA ASP A 111 25.76 12.08 2.19
C ASP A 111 24.59 12.87 2.81
N LEU A 112 24.61 13.00 4.13
CA LEU A 112 23.53 13.59 4.94
C LEU A 112 23.59 15.14 4.99
N GLY A 113 24.66 15.74 4.47
CA GLY A 113 24.90 17.19 4.56
C GLY A 113 23.87 18.06 3.85
N LEU A 114 23.30 17.57 2.74
CA LEU A 114 22.25 18.27 1.98
C LEU A 114 20.82 17.90 2.43
N THR A 115 20.66 16.76 3.11
CA THR A 115 19.33 16.14 3.32
C THR A 115 18.69 16.46 4.67
N LEU A 116 19.47 16.86 5.69
CA LEU A 116 18.91 17.28 6.98
C LEU A 116 18.15 18.62 6.90
N GLN A 117 18.58 19.55 6.03
CA GLN A 117 17.82 20.78 5.75
C GLN A 117 16.53 20.53 4.95
N GLU A 118 16.45 19.42 4.20
CA GLU A 118 15.30 19.05 3.38
C GLU A 118 14.28 18.20 4.15
N LEU A 119 14.71 17.35 5.08
CA LEU A 119 13.84 16.53 5.95
C LEU A 119 12.93 17.36 6.85
N ALA A 120 13.39 18.51 7.32
CA ALA A 120 12.59 19.43 8.13
C ALA A 120 11.39 20.05 7.39
N ARG A 121 11.27 19.89 6.06
CA ARG A 121 10.26 20.57 5.19
C ARG A 121 9.13 19.69 4.62
N ASN A 122 9.09 18.38 4.88
CA ASN A 122 8.50 17.41 3.93
C ASN A 122 7.22 16.64 4.36
N HIS A 123 6.31 17.19 5.16
CA HIS A 123 5.01 16.53 5.41
C HIS A 123 3.94 16.98 4.39
N ALA A 124 3.47 16.08 3.49
CA ALA A 124 2.29 16.33 2.63
C ALA A 124 1.57 15.03 2.16
N PRO A 125 0.22 14.99 2.07
CA PRO A 125 -0.54 13.87 1.49
C PRO A 125 -0.51 13.82 -0.04
N VAL A 126 -0.62 12.61 -0.61
CA VAL A 126 -0.76 12.41 -2.06
C VAL A 126 -1.81 11.33 -2.34
N ASP A 127 -2.95 11.69 -2.93
CA ASP A 127 -3.95 10.72 -3.37
C ASP A 127 -3.55 10.08 -4.71
N ALA A 128 -3.60 8.74 -4.79
CA ALA A 128 -3.47 8.00 -6.05
C ALA A 128 -4.88 7.64 -6.58
N LYS A 129 -5.09 7.84 -7.89
CA LYS A 129 -6.34 7.56 -8.60
C LYS A 129 -6.46 6.09 -9.00
#